data_AF-A0A969CGV9-F1
#
_entry.id   AF-A0A969CGV9-F1
#
_cell.length_a   1.000
_cell.length_b   1.000
_cell.length_c   1.000
_cell.angle_alpha   90.00
_cell.angle_beta   90.00
_cell.angle_gamma   90.00
#
_symmetry.space_group_name_H-M   'P 1'
#
loop_
_entity.id
_entity.type
_entity.pdbx_description
1 polymer ?
#
loop_
_entity_poly.entity_id
_entity_poly.type
_entity_poly.pdbx_seq_one_letter_code
_entity_poly.pdbx_strand_id
1 'polypeptide(L)'
;MKTKLQSVIEEASVFNAQADSCTVIRDRYMELAQAAHQDLDYPYLGTTYDEYYAIIALYPDMGQTLDRGVLAEALLHGESPERACALMAQSPYVQSQLHSHQQTVQALFAYGMPLITSYCQAYRAAQQGIAAL
;
A
#
# COMPACT_ATOMS: atom_id res chain seq x y z
N MET A 1 27.06 26.16 6.59
CA MET A 1 26.70 24.94 7.34
C MET A 1 25.26 24.59 7.01
N LYS A 2 25.02 23.66 6.08
CA LYS A 2 23.67 23.10 5.86
C LYS A 2 23.33 22.21 7.05
N THR A 3 22.13 22.34 7.59
CA THR A 3 21.70 21.56 8.76
C THR A 3 21.40 20.12 8.35
N LYS A 4 21.57 19.18 9.29
CA LYS A 4 21.25 17.75 9.13
C LYS A 4 19.79 17.49 8.70
N LEU A 5 18.93 18.51 8.83
CA LEU A 5 17.54 18.50 8.36
C LEU A 5 17.43 18.80 6.86
N GLN A 6 18.25 19.72 6.34
CA GLN A 6 18.30 20.03 4.90
C GLN A 6 18.90 18.87 4.09
N SER A 7 19.86 18.12 4.65
CA SER A 7 20.39 16.93 3.99
C SER A 7 19.37 15.80 3.92
N VAL A 8 18.51 15.63 4.93
CA VAL A 8 17.43 14.63 4.92
C VAL A 8 16.33 15.02 3.92
N ILE A 9 16.04 16.31 3.77
CA ILE A 9 15.09 16.81 2.76
C ILE A 9 15.68 16.69 1.35
N GLU A 10 16.97 16.94 1.16
CA GLU A 10 17.65 16.76 -0.13
C GLU A 10 17.83 15.25 -0.48
N GLU A 11 18.09 14.36 0.48
CA GLU A 11 18.12 12.91 0.25
C GLU A 11 16.75 12.35 -0.09
N ALA A 12 15.66 12.91 0.46
CA ALA A 12 14.30 12.59 0.03
C ALA A 12 13.98 13.09 -1.40
N SER A 13 14.73 14.07 -1.93
CA SER A 13 14.55 14.61 -3.27
C SER A 13 15.33 13.87 -4.37
N VAL A 14 16.08 12.81 -4.02
CA VAL A 14 16.68 11.86 -4.97
C VAL A 14 15.76 10.64 -5.20
N PHE A 15 14.49 10.72 -4.80
CA PHE A 15 13.48 9.73 -5.20
C PHE A 15 12.94 10.05 -6.59
N ASN A 16 13.77 9.81 -7.61
CA ASN A 16 13.32 9.74 -8.99
C ASN A 16 12.81 8.33 -9.30
N ALA A 17 11.74 7.92 -8.60
CA ALA A 17 10.82 6.93 -9.15
C ALA A 17 9.83 7.74 -9.98
N GLN A 18 9.54 7.30 -11.21
CA GLN A 18 8.41 7.83 -11.99
C GLN A 18 7.25 8.03 -11.02
N ALA A 19 6.83 9.27 -10.76
CA ALA A 19 5.73 9.53 -9.85
C ALA A 19 4.47 9.03 -10.56
N ASP A 20 4.22 7.72 -10.41
CA ASP A 20 3.05 7.06 -10.98
C ASP A 20 1.83 7.87 -10.54
N SER A 21 0.97 8.21 -11.50
CA SER A 21 -0.22 8.97 -11.19
C SER A 21 -1.07 8.19 -10.18
N CYS A 22 -1.85 8.88 -9.35
CA CYS A 22 -2.73 8.22 -8.40
C CYS A 22 -3.62 7.17 -9.09
N THR A 23 -4.06 7.44 -10.33
CA THR A 23 -4.83 6.49 -11.14
C THR A 23 -4.06 5.20 -11.40
N VAL A 24 -2.79 5.27 -11.83
CA VAL A 24 -1.97 4.08 -12.10
C VAL A 24 -1.79 3.23 -10.84
N ILE A 25 -1.55 3.87 -9.69
CA ILE A 25 -1.41 3.16 -8.42
C ILE A 25 -2.75 2.52 -7.99
N ARG A 26 -3.88 3.19 -8.20
CA ARG A 26 -5.21 2.64 -7.90
C ARG A 26 -5.56 1.45 -8.78
N ASP A 27 -5.28 1.55 -10.07
CA ASP A 27 -5.49 0.45 -11.02
C ASP A 27 -4.65 -0.76 -10.62
N ARG A 28 -3.38 -0.53 -10.26
CA ARG A 28 -2.50 -1.59 -9.79
C ARG A 28 -2.96 -2.19 -8.45
N TYR A 29 -3.44 -1.38 -7.52
CA TYR A 29 -4.04 -1.86 -6.28
C TYR A 29 -5.21 -2.78 -6.58
N MET A 30 -6.12 -2.39 -7.47
CA MET A 30 -7.29 -3.20 -7.82
C MET A 30 -6.90 -4.53 -8.48
N GLU A 31 -5.89 -4.53 -9.35
CA GLU A 31 -5.39 -5.77 -9.97
C GLU A 31 -4.90 -6.76 -8.91
N LEU A 32 -4.04 -6.30 -7.99
CA LEU A 32 -3.52 -7.12 -6.89
C LEU A 32 -4.63 -7.54 -5.93
N ALA A 33 -5.59 -6.64 -5.66
CA ALA A 33 -6.71 -6.93 -4.78
C ALA A 33 -7.64 -7.98 -5.37
N GLN A 34 -7.82 -7.99 -6.69
CA GLN A 34 -8.60 -9.01 -7.39
C GLN A 34 -7.91 -10.39 -7.33
N ALA A 35 -6.58 -10.43 -7.38
CA ALA A 35 -5.82 -11.66 -7.17
C ALA A 35 -5.99 -12.15 -5.72
N ALA A 36 -5.74 -11.27 -4.74
CA ALA A 36 -5.87 -11.59 -3.32
C ALA A 36 -7.31 -11.97 -2.91
N HIS A 37 -8.32 -11.39 -3.56
CA HIS A 37 -9.74 -11.63 -3.27
C HIS A 37 -10.12 -13.11 -3.35
N GLN A 38 -9.55 -13.85 -4.31
CA GLN A 38 -9.84 -15.26 -4.53
C GLN A 38 -9.54 -16.09 -3.27
N ASP A 39 -8.61 -15.63 -2.45
CA ASP A 39 -8.16 -16.32 -1.23
C ASP A 39 -8.87 -15.83 0.05
N LEU A 40 -9.65 -14.75 -0.03
CA LEU A 40 -10.19 -14.04 1.13
C LEU A 40 -11.71 -14.26 1.37
N ASP A 41 -12.38 -15.07 0.54
CA ASP A 41 -13.78 -15.49 0.67
C ASP A 41 -14.80 -14.33 0.84
N TYR A 42 -14.57 -13.21 0.15
CA TYR A 42 -15.54 -12.12 0.08
C TYR A 42 -16.52 -12.33 -1.09
N PRO A 43 -17.79 -11.94 -0.98
CA PRO A 43 -18.77 -12.19 -2.04
C PRO A 43 -18.63 -11.25 -3.24
N TYR A 44 -18.14 -10.01 -3.05
CA TYR A 44 -17.99 -9.01 -4.10
C TYR A 44 -17.14 -7.84 -3.62
N LEU A 45 -16.16 -7.39 -4.43
CA LEU A 45 -15.35 -6.21 -4.13
C LEU A 45 -15.66 -4.99 -5.00
N GLY A 46 -16.45 -5.14 -6.07
CA GLY A 46 -16.57 -4.11 -7.11
C GLY A 46 -15.77 -4.43 -8.37
N THR A 47 -15.93 -3.59 -9.37
CA THR A 47 -15.16 -3.61 -10.63
C THR A 47 -14.39 -2.31 -10.84
N THR A 48 -14.65 -1.30 -10.01
CA THR A 48 -14.03 0.03 -10.07
C THR A 48 -13.48 0.44 -8.71
N TYR A 49 -12.53 1.37 -8.70
CA TYR A 49 -11.94 1.88 -7.47
C TYR A 49 -12.98 2.53 -6.54
N ASP A 50 -13.94 3.26 -7.12
CA ASP A 50 -14.98 3.93 -6.35
C ASP A 50 -15.93 2.93 -5.67
N GLU A 51 -16.20 1.79 -6.31
CA GLU A 51 -16.95 0.69 -5.67
C GLU A 51 -16.15 0.05 -4.53
N TYR A 52 -14.86 -0.21 -4.74
CA TYR A 52 -13.97 -0.70 -3.68
C TYR A 52 -13.99 0.25 -2.49
N TYR A 53 -13.84 1.55 -2.74
CA TYR A 53 -13.89 2.61 -1.74
C TYR A 53 -15.23 2.61 -1.00
N ALA A 54 -16.35 2.58 -1.72
CA ALA A 54 -17.68 2.61 -1.11
C ALA A 54 -17.94 1.40 -0.21
N ILE A 55 -17.56 0.20 -0.65
CA ILE A 55 -17.73 -1.03 0.14
C ILE A 55 -16.80 -1.01 1.35
N ILE A 56 -15.52 -0.68 1.18
CA ILE A 56 -14.54 -0.66 2.27
C ILE A 56 -14.85 0.43 3.30
N ALA A 57 -15.43 1.56 2.89
CA ALA A 57 -15.91 2.57 3.82
C ALA A 57 -17.01 2.04 4.76
N LEU A 58 -17.83 1.09 4.31
CA LEU A 58 -18.84 0.42 5.13
C LEU A 58 -18.27 -0.75 5.94
N TYR A 59 -17.24 -1.41 5.43
CA TYR A 59 -16.62 -2.60 6.03
C TYR A 59 -15.10 -2.42 6.19
N PRO A 60 -14.65 -1.62 7.19
CA PRO A 60 -13.22 -1.29 7.34
C PRO A 60 -12.33 -2.50 7.61
N ASP A 61 -12.81 -3.52 8.33
CA ASP A 61 -12.05 -4.75 8.60
C ASP A 61 -11.77 -5.55 7.31
N MET A 62 -12.71 -5.51 6.37
CA MET A 62 -12.52 -6.07 5.02
C MET A 62 -11.40 -5.32 4.30
N GLY A 63 -11.39 -3.99 4.37
CA GLY A 63 -10.35 -3.16 3.79
C GLY A 63 -8.96 -3.48 4.34
N GLN A 64 -8.82 -3.64 5.66
CA GLN A 64 -7.54 -4.01 6.26
C GLN A 64 -7.07 -5.41 5.84
N THR A 65 -8.00 -6.35 5.71
CA THR A 65 -7.70 -7.70 5.26
C THR A 65 -7.26 -7.69 3.79
N LEU A 66 -7.94 -6.92 2.95
CA LEU A 66 -7.63 -6.77 1.54
C LEU A 66 -6.26 -6.12 1.33
N ASP A 67 -5.91 -5.08 2.08
CA ASP A 67 -4.58 -4.45 2.04
C ASP A 67 -3.45 -5.43 2.35
N ARG A 68 -3.64 -6.32 3.32
CA ARG A 68 -2.67 -7.38 3.64
C ARG A 68 -2.52 -8.34 2.46
N GLY A 69 -3.64 -8.73 1.83
CA GLY A 69 -3.64 -9.54 0.62
C GLY A 69 -2.93 -8.87 -0.55
N VAL A 70 -3.24 -7.59 -0.82
CA VAL A 70 -2.59 -6.78 -1.84
C VAL A 70 -1.08 -6.73 -1.63
N LEU A 71 -0.61 -6.55 -0.39
CA LEU A 71 0.82 -6.55 -0.11
C LEU A 71 1.45 -7.95 -0.19
N ALA A 72 0.72 -9.01 0.11
CA ALA A 72 1.21 -10.37 -0.13
C ALA A 72 1.41 -10.60 -1.64
N GLU A 73 0.44 -10.23 -2.46
CA GLU A 73 0.55 -10.31 -3.92
C GLU A 73 1.64 -9.39 -4.48
N ALA A 74 1.74 -8.16 -3.99
CA ALA A 74 2.81 -7.24 -4.37
C ALA A 74 4.20 -7.85 -4.10
N LEU A 75 4.35 -8.55 -2.97
CA LEU A 75 5.59 -9.23 -2.62
C LEU A 75 5.90 -10.39 -3.59
N LEU A 76 4.90 -11.21 -3.94
CA LEU A 76 5.04 -12.30 -4.91
C LEU A 76 5.43 -11.77 -6.30
N HIS A 77 4.90 -10.61 -6.68
CA HIS A 77 5.23 -9.90 -7.91
C HIS A 77 6.54 -9.10 -7.84
N GLY A 78 7.23 -9.11 -6.69
CA GLY A 78 8.52 -8.44 -6.52
C GLY A 78 8.44 -6.92 -6.50
N GLU A 79 7.30 -6.34 -6.10
CA GLU A 79 7.16 -4.88 -6.03
C GLU A 79 8.08 -4.28 -4.97
N SER A 80 8.71 -3.16 -5.29
CA SER A 80 9.62 -2.52 -4.34
C SER A 80 8.87 -1.98 -3.12
N PRO A 81 9.55 -1.79 -1.98
CA PRO A 81 8.98 -1.12 -0.81
C PRO A 81 8.31 0.23 -1.12
N GLU A 82 8.85 0.99 -2.06
CA GLU A 82 8.30 2.28 -2.48
C GLU A 82 6.95 2.11 -3.19
N ARG A 83 6.81 1.10 -4.06
CA ARG A 83 5.51 0.77 -4.68
C ARG A 83 4.50 0.30 -3.63
N ALA A 84 4.92 -0.54 -2.69
CA ALA A 84 4.06 -0.97 -1.58
C ALA A 84 3.56 0.23 -0.73
N CYS A 85 4.42 1.20 -0.43
CA CYS A 85 4.03 2.44 0.22
C CYS A 85 2.98 3.21 -0.59
N ALA A 86 3.19 3.36 -1.91
CA ALA A 86 2.26 4.06 -2.79
C ALA A 86 0.90 3.35 -2.85
N LEU A 87 0.90 2.02 -2.97
CA LEU A 87 -0.31 1.18 -2.94
C LEU A 87 -1.09 1.39 -1.65
N MET A 88 -0.43 1.35 -0.49
CA MET A 88 -1.09 1.57 0.80
C MET A 88 -1.61 2.99 0.95
N ALA A 89 -0.86 3.99 0.49
CA ALA A 89 -1.31 5.38 0.50
C ALA A 89 -2.57 5.57 -0.35
N GLN A 90 -2.74 4.82 -1.43
CA GLN A 90 -3.93 4.86 -2.30
C GLN A 90 -4.94 3.74 -2.00
N SER A 91 -4.75 2.94 -0.95
CA SER A 91 -5.69 1.89 -0.59
C SER A 91 -7.07 2.49 -0.28
N PRO A 92 -8.17 1.82 -0.65
CA PRO A 92 -9.50 2.33 -0.33
C PRO A 92 -9.74 2.42 1.18
N TYR A 93 -9.10 1.56 1.99
CA TYR A 93 -9.16 1.68 3.46
C TYR A 93 -8.49 2.96 3.94
N VAL A 94 -7.23 3.22 3.58
CA VAL A 94 -6.56 4.44 4.02
C VAL A 94 -7.33 5.66 3.51
N GLN A 95 -7.71 5.68 2.23
CA GLN A 95 -8.47 6.77 1.63
C GLN A 95 -9.83 7.00 2.32
N SER A 96 -10.54 5.95 2.74
CA SER A 96 -11.82 6.12 3.44
C SER A 96 -11.63 6.71 4.84
N GLN A 97 -10.54 6.34 5.53
CA GLN A 97 -10.16 6.94 6.81
C GLN A 97 -9.74 8.42 6.64
N LEU A 98 -9.10 8.78 5.52
CA LEU A 98 -8.73 10.17 5.21
C LEU A 98 -9.96 11.05 5.08
N HIS A 99 -10.91 10.63 4.25
CA HIS A 99 -12.05 11.45 3.86
C HIS A 99 -13.18 11.43 4.89
N SER A 100 -13.39 10.32 5.61
CA SER A 100 -14.54 10.17 6.53
C SER A 100 -14.24 10.66 7.95
N HIS A 101 -12.98 10.62 8.38
CA HIS A 101 -12.62 10.89 9.78
C HIS A 101 -11.63 12.04 9.97
N GLN A 102 -11.07 12.64 8.90
CA GLN A 102 -9.98 13.63 8.98
C GLN A 102 -8.79 13.15 9.86
N GLN A 103 -8.65 11.83 10.05
CA GLN A 103 -7.65 11.19 10.92
C GLN A 103 -6.49 10.61 10.10
N THR A 104 -6.16 11.26 9.00
CA THR A 104 -5.19 10.83 7.98
C THR A 104 -3.87 10.34 8.54
N VAL A 105 -3.31 11.15 9.44
CA VAL A 105 -2.02 10.86 10.07
C VAL A 105 -2.18 9.64 10.99
N GLN A 106 -3.27 9.54 11.74
CA GLN A 106 -3.44 8.46 12.72
C GLN A 106 -3.66 7.10 12.04
N ALA A 107 -4.46 7.03 10.98
CA ALA A 107 -4.64 5.79 10.22
C ALA A 107 -3.34 5.34 9.53
N LEU A 108 -2.59 6.27 8.93
CA LEU A 108 -1.32 5.92 8.29
C LEU A 108 -0.27 5.45 9.30
N PHE A 109 -0.13 6.13 10.45
CA PHE A 109 0.88 5.76 11.46
C PHE A 109 0.49 4.54 12.30
N ALA A 110 -0.79 4.40 12.67
CA ALA A 110 -1.23 3.28 13.51
C ALA A 110 -1.41 1.98 12.72
N TYR A 111 -1.67 2.08 11.41
CA TYR A 111 -1.98 0.92 10.58
C TYR A 111 -1.03 0.78 9.36
N GLY A 112 -0.89 1.83 8.54
CA GLY A 112 -0.10 1.75 7.30
C GLY A 112 1.38 1.48 7.55
N MET A 113 2.00 2.19 8.49
CA MET A 113 3.44 2.10 8.78
C MET A 113 3.86 0.72 9.34
N PRO A 114 3.15 0.12 10.32
CA PRO A 114 3.44 -1.26 10.74
C PRO A 114 3.34 -2.25 9.58
N LEU A 115 2.31 -2.13 8.75
CA LEU A 115 2.06 -3.04 7.63
C LEU A 115 3.18 -2.94 6.56
N ILE A 116 3.56 -1.72 6.18
CA ILE A 116 4.70 -1.46 5.29
C ILE A 116 6.01 -1.97 5.89
N THR A 117 6.20 -1.85 7.21
CA THR A 117 7.41 -2.34 7.88
C THR A 117 7.53 -3.86 7.77
N SER A 118 6.43 -4.59 8.00
CA SER A 118 6.38 -6.04 7.79
C SER A 118 6.68 -6.41 6.34
N TYR A 119 6.10 -5.68 5.38
CA TYR A 119 6.40 -5.87 3.96
C TYR A 119 7.89 -5.70 3.66
N CYS A 120 8.51 -4.61 4.13
CA CYS A 120 9.93 -4.33 3.90
C CYS A 120 10.86 -5.42 4.44
N GLN A 121 10.48 -6.05 5.55
CA GLN A 121 11.23 -7.15 6.14
C GLN A 121 11.11 -8.41 5.28
N ALA A 122 9.88 -8.76 4.88
CA ALA A 122 9.61 -9.89 4.01
C ALA A 122 10.29 -9.74 2.64
N TYR A 123 10.24 -8.55 2.04
CA TYR A 123 10.91 -8.22 0.79
C TYR A 123 12.43 -8.43 0.87
N ARG A 124 13.06 -7.94 1.95
CA ARG A 124 14.50 -8.16 2.16
C ARG A 124 14.85 -9.64 2.33
N ALA A 125 14.04 -10.39 3.08
CA ALA A 125 14.24 -11.83 3.24
C ALA A 125 14.11 -12.57 1.90
N ALA A 126 13.12 -12.22 1.07
CA ALA A 126 12.94 -12.79 -0.25
C ALA A 126 14.14 -12.52 -1.16
N GLN A 127 14.66 -11.29 -1.17
CA GLN A 127 15.85 -10.92 -1.95
C GLN A 127 17.11 -11.68 -1.51
N GLN A 128 17.29 -11.88 -0.20
CA GLN A 128 18.42 -12.65 0.35
C GLN A 128 18.32 -14.15 0.04
N GLY A 129 17.11 -14.70 0.01
CA GLY A 129 16.87 -16.09 -0.38
C GLY A 129 17.15 -16.36 -1.87
N ILE A 130 16.88 -15.37 -2.73
CA ILE A 130 17.16 -15.44 -4.17
C ILE A 130 18.67 -15.28 -4.45
N ALA A 131 19.38 -14.44 -3.70
CA ALA A 131 20.82 -14.24 -3.87
C ALA A 131 21.70 -15.41 -3.37
N ALA A 132 21.10 -16.40 -2.70
CA ALA A 132 21.77 -17.60 -2.18
C ALA A 132 21.65 -18.84 -3.09
N LEU A 133 21.03 -18.69 -4.27
CA LEU A 133 20.92 -19.69 -5.34
C LEU A 133 21.84 -19.31 -6.51
#